data_AF-K1TP10-F1
#
_entry.id   AF-K1TP10-F1
#
_cell.length_a   1.000
_cell.length_b   1.000
_cell.length_c   1.000
_cell.angle_alpha   90.00
_cell.angle_beta   90.00
_cell.angle_gamma   90.00
#
_symmetry.space_group_name_H-M   'P 1'
#
loop_
_entity.id
_entity.type
_entity.pdbx_description
1 polymer ?
#
loop_
_entity_poly.entity_id
_entity_poly.type
_entity_poly.pdbx_seq_one_letter_code
_entity_poly.pdbx_strand_id
1 'polypeptide(L)'
;MYILAAASPTHGIPATVYNEGWAQNGQIVSPHTVEGIKLHLRYQGTEAGPLFWAQYSFLGMNPNGLQDKYCPSYFNEMRNLTLVNRAYCIRNPKHYTGFGPDCWGLTASYSVNGYAAHAPNEKEDLGVISPTAALSSIVYTPEYSLQVMRHLYGMGEKVFGPYGFYDAFSEMDNWYPKRYLAIDQGPIAVMIENYRSGLLWKLF
;
A
#
# COMPACT_ATOMS: atom_id res chain seq x y z
N MET A 1 -13.11 6.26 -5.84
CA MET A 1 -14.43 6.88 -5.58
C MET A 1 -14.80 7.94 -6.62
N TYR A 2 -14.09 9.07 -6.70
CA TYR A 2 -14.43 10.17 -7.63
C TYR A 2 -14.59 9.74 -9.09
N ILE A 3 -13.74 8.81 -9.56
CA ILE A 3 -13.85 8.25 -10.91
C ILE A 3 -15.19 7.54 -11.16
N LEU A 4 -15.64 6.69 -10.23
CA LEU A 4 -16.92 6.01 -10.34
C LEU A 4 -18.10 6.99 -10.28
N ALA A 5 -18.00 8.03 -9.45
CA ALA A 5 -19.02 9.06 -9.39
C ALA A 5 -19.11 9.84 -10.71
N ALA A 6 -17.99 10.15 -11.36
CA ALA A 6 -17.98 10.76 -12.69
C ALA A 6 -18.47 9.81 -13.80
N ALA A 7 -18.26 8.49 -13.64
CA ALA A 7 -18.66 7.47 -14.61
C ALA A 7 -20.14 7.06 -14.52
N SER A 8 -20.88 7.47 -13.48
CA SER A 8 -22.28 7.07 -13.31
C SER A 8 -23.16 7.58 -14.46
N PRO A 9 -23.90 6.71 -15.17
CA PRO A 9 -24.78 7.12 -16.27
C PRO A 9 -26.12 7.71 -15.79
N THR A 10 -26.42 7.63 -14.49
CA THR A 10 -27.70 8.07 -13.91
C THR A 10 -27.55 9.16 -12.86
N HIS A 11 -26.44 9.16 -12.12
CA HIS A 11 -26.17 10.10 -11.01
C HIS A 11 -24.73 10.64 -11.08
N GLY A 12 -24.29 10.98 -12.30
CA GLY A 12 -22.96 11.54 -12.56
C GLY A 12 -22.71 12.88 -11.86
N ILE A 13 -21.47 13.10 -11.41
CA ILE A 13 -21.03 14.40 -10.86
C ILE A 13 -20.31 15.24 -11.94
N PRO A 14 -20.39 16.57 -11.89
CA PRO A 14 -19.59 17.42 -12.77
C PRO A 14 -18.11 17.33 -12.41
N ALA A 15 -17.23 17.54 -13.40
CA ALA A 15 -15.77 17.50 -13.22
C ALA A 15 -15.26 18.51 -12.16
N THR A 16 -15.99 19.58 -11.89
CA THR A 16 -15.69 20.55 -10.83
C THR A 16 -15.62 19.89 -9.45
N VAL A 17 -16.42 18.87 -9.19
CA VAL A 17 -16.37 18.13 -7.91
C VAL A 17 -15.01 17.43 -7.74
N TYR A 18 -14.42 16.88 -8.80
CA TYR A 18 -13.06 16.33 -8.75
C TYR A 18 -12.01 17.44 -8.64
N ASN A 19 -12.10 18.46 -9.49
CA ASN A 19 -11.08 19.51 -9.57
C ASN A 19 -11.00 20.37 -8.29
N GLU A 20 -12.15 20.77 -7.75
CA GLU A 20 -12.25 21.63 -6.56
C GLU A 20 -12.30 20.83 -5.25
N GLY A 21 -12.89 19.63 -5.27
CA GLY A 21 -13.03 18.77 -4.11
C GLY A 21 -11.80 17.89 -3.88
N TRP A 22 -11.55 16.92 -4.77
CA TRP A 22 -10.43 15.98 -4.64
C TRP A 22 -9.08 16.66 -4.82
N ALA A 23 -8.92 17.35 -5.94
CA ALA A 23 -7.65 17.95 -6.31
C ALA A 23 -7.43 19.34 -5.70
N GLN A 24 -8.45 19.91 -5.05
CA GLN A 24 -8.42 21.22 -4.40
C GLN A 24 -7.75 22.30 -5.26
N ASN A 25 -8.20 22.40 -6.51
CA ASN A 25 -7.69 23.33 -7.51
C ASN A 25 -6.16 23.26 -7.73
N GLY A 26 -5.60 22.04 -7.61
CA GLY A 26 -4.18 21.77 -7.81
C GLY A 26 -3.36 21.69 -6.53
N GLN A 27 -3.95 21.95 -5.36
CA GLN A 27 -3.24 21.79 -4.07
C GLN A 27 -2.90 20.32 -3.75
N ILE A 28 -3.47 19.35 -4.48
CA ILE A 28 -3.05 17.95 -4.42
C ILE A 28 -1.64 17.73 -4.98
N VAL A 29 -1.10 18.66 -5.79
CA VAL A 29 0.26 18.58 -6.31
C VAL A 29 1.20 19.29 -5.35
N SER A 30 2.08 18.54 -4.69
CA SER A 30 3.07 19.09 -3.76
C SER A 30 4.31 18.20 -3.78
N PRO A 31 5.20 18.39 -4.77
CA PRO A 31 6.38 17.55 -4.90
C PRO A 31 7.31 17.69 -3.70
N HIS A 32 7.71 16.57 -3.12
CA HIS A 32 8.60 16.51 -1.95
C HIS A 32 9.39 15.20 -1.96
N THR A 33 10.24 14.98 -0.96
CA THR A 33 11.12 13.81 -0.87
C THR A 33 11.00 13.16 0.50
N VAL A 34 10.82 11.84 0.54
CA VAL A 34 10.75 11.02 1.75
C VAL A 34 11.68 9.83 1.56
N GLU A 35 12.49 9.46 2.55
CA GLU A 35 13.50 8.39 2.41
C GLU A 35 14.41 8.53 1.17
N GLY A 36 14.70 9.76 0.73
CA GLY A 36 15.48 10.05 -0.48
C GLY A 36 14.76 9.78 -1.81
N ILE A 37 13.46 9.47 -1.78
CA ILE A 37 12.63 9.17 -2.95
C ILE A 37 11.61 10.28 -3.17
N LYS A 38 11.44 10.70 -4.43
CA LYS A 38 10.52 11.79 -4.80
C LYS A 38 9.08 11.30 -4.82
N LEU A 39 8.17 12.06 -4.20
CA LEU A 39 6.73 11.94 -4.33
C LEU A 39 6.18 13.22 -4.98
N HIS A 40 5.17 13.09 -5.83
CA HIS A 40 4.58 14.20 -6.57
C HIS A 40 3.35 14.77 -5.86
N LEU A 41 2.56 13.89 -5.23
CA LEU A 41 1.27 14.25 -4.65
C LEU A 41 1.42 14.67 -3.19
N ARG A 42 0.49 15.51 -2.72
CA ARG A 42 0.32 15.86 -1.32
C ARG A 42 -0.49 14.76 -0.64
N TYR A 43 0.15 14.03 0.28
CA TYR A 43 -0.50 13.03 1.12
C TYR A 43 -1.21 13.72 2.30
N GLN A 44 -2.45 13.32 2.61
CA GLN A 44 -3.24 14.00 3.63
C GLN A 44 -2.71 13.71 5.04
N GLY A 45 -2.28 14.75 5.75
CA GLY A 45 -1.83 14.66 7.15
C GLY A 45 -0.50 13.92 7.37
N THR A 46 0.23 13.59 6.31
CA THR A 46 1.52 12.87 6.35
C THR A 46 2.34 13.19 5.11
N GLU A 47 3.66 12.98 5.16
CA GLU A 47 4.52 13.05 3.98
C GLU A 47 4.39 11.78 3.11
N ALA A 48 4.23 10.62 3.75
CA ALA A 48 3.98 9.34 3.08
C ALA A 48 2.96 8.50 3.87
N GLY A 49 1.91 8.07 3.17
CA GLY A 49 0.80 7.34 3.79
C GLY A 49 1.04 5.84 4.02
N PRO A 50 0.11 5.18 4.73
CA PRO A 50 0.08 3.72 4.82
C PRO A 50 -0.10 3.10 3.43
N LEU A 51 0.55 1.95 3.18
CA LEU A 51 0.77 1.49 1.81
C LEU A 51 -0.50 1.07 1.06
N PHE A 52 -1.61 0.79 1.76
CA PHE A 52 -2.90 0.52 1.13
C PHE A 52 -3.42 1.67 0.25
N TRP A 53 -2.94 2.91 0.47
CA TRP A 53 -3.30 4.07 -0.37
C TRP A 53 -2.80 3.92 -1.80
N ALA A 54 -1.70 3.20 -2.01
CA ALA A 54 -1.20 2.85 -3.34
C ALA A 54 -1.95 1.67 -3.97
N GLN A 55 -2.91 1.04 -3.29
CA GLN A 55 -3.43 -0.27 -3.69
C GLN A 55 -4.94 -0.24 -3.97
N TYR A 56 -5.76 0.23 -3.03
CA TYR A 56 -7.21 -0.02 -3.07
C TYR A 56 -7.91 0.55 -4.30
N SER A 57 -7.58 1.79 -4.68
CA SER A 57 -8.18 2.42 -5.86
C SER A 57 -7.68 1.81 -7.17
N PHE A 58 -6.61 1.01 -7.13
CA PHE A 58 -5.94 0.44 -8.31
C PHE A 58 -6.17 -1.07 -8.46
N LEU A 59 -7.11 -1.66 -7.70
CA LEU A 59 -7.48 -3.07 -7.84
C LEU A 59 -8.15 -3.34 -9.21
N GLY A 60 -9.05 -2.44 -9.64
CA GLY A 60 -9.67 -2.45 -10.96
C GLY A 60 -9.09 -1.38 -11.88
N MET A 61 -8.90 -0.15 -11.39
CA MET A 61 -8.34 0.93 -12.20
C MET A 61 -6.85 0.68 -12.48
N ASN A 62 -6.50 0.44 -13.74
CA ASN A 62 -5.13 0.14 -14.13
C ASN A 62 -4.22 1.38 -14.02
N PRO A 63 -3.17 1.37 -13.17
CA PRO A 63 -2.26 2.50 -13.04
C PRO A 63 -1.26 2.61 -14.21
N ASN A 64 -1.07 1.55 -15.00
CA ASN A 64 -0.07 1.52 -16.08
C ASN A 64 -0.45 2.50 -17.20
N GLY A 65 0.40 3.52 -17.41
CA GLY A 65 0.13 4.59 -18.37
C GLY A 65 -0.96 5.58 -17.93
N LEU A 66 -1.50 5.43 -16.72
CA LEU A 66 -2.52 6.33 -16.19
C LEU A 66 -1.88 7.66 -15.76
N GLN A 67 -2.41 8.75 -16.30
CA GLN A 67 -2.00 10.11 -16.01
C GLN A 67 -3.22 11.04 -16.09
N ASP A 68 -3.16 12.16 -15.37
CA ASP A 68 -4.11 13.26 -15.50
C ASP A 68 -3.39 14.61 -15.31
N LYS A 69 -4.14 15.70 -15.17
CA LYS A 69 -3.60 17.04 -14.92
C LYS A 69 -2.71 17.12 -13.68
N TYR A 70 -2.95 16.26 -12.68
CA TYR A 70 -2.36 16.33 -11.34
C TYR A 70 -1.26 15.29 -11.13
N CYS A 71 -1.17 14.25 -11.95
CA CYS A 71 -0.09 13.27 -11.86
C CYS A 71 0.35 12.81 -13.25
N PRO A 72 1.63 12.99 -13.62
CA PRO A 72 2.14 12.55 -14.92
C PRO A 72 2.27 11.03 -15.03
N SER A 73 2.25 10.30 -13.91
CA SER A 73 2.21 8.83 -13.89
C SER A 73 1.79 8.32 -12.52
N TYR A 74 0.55 7.85 -12.40
CA TYR A 74 0.07 7.24 -11.17
C TYR A 74 0.84 5.95 -10.84
N PHE A 75 1.27 5.18 -11.86
CA PHE A 75 2.13 4.01 -11.63
C PHE A 75 3.43 4.38 -10.93
N ASN A 76 4.15 5.40 -11.41
CA ASN A 76 5.42 5.81 -10.81
C ASN A 76 5.23 6.42 -9.43
N GLU A 77 4.15 7.18 -9.21
CA GLU A 77 3.82 7.72 -7.89
C GLU A 77 3.60 6.60 -6.86
N MET A 78 2.78 5.60 -7.19
CA MET A 78 2.49 4.48 -6.28
C MET A 78 3.70 3.55 -6.11
N ARG A 79 4.52 3.38 -7.15
CA ARG A 79 5.82 2.70 -7.05
C ARG A 79 6.75 3.44 -6.10
N ASN A 80 6.83 4.77 -6.18
CA ASN A 80 7.68 5.55 -5.28
C ASN A 80 7.17 5.47 -3.84
N LEU A 81 5.86 5.55 -3.59
CA LEU A 81 5.30 5.36 -2.24
C LEU A 81 5.64 3.97 -1.68
N THR A 82 5.59 2.93 -2.52
CA THR A 82 6.03 1.58 -2.16
C THR A 82 7.51 1.54 -1.79
N LEU A 83 8.37 2.18 -2.58
CA LEU A 83 9.80 2.22 -2.33
C LEU A 83 10.15 3.04 -1.07
N VAL A 84 9.41 4.11 -0.77
CA VAL A 84 9.52 4.87 0.50
C VAL A 84 9.22 3.94 1.68
N ASN A 85 8.13 3.19 1.60
CA ASN A 85 7.74 2.25 2.65
C ASN A 85 8.83 1.19 2.93
N ARG A 86 9.34 0.59 1.85
CA ARG A 86 10.47 -0.35 1.92
C ARG A 86 11.74 0.30 2.47
N ALA A 87 12.09 1.50 2.01
CA ALA A 87 13.31 2.21 2.43
C ALA A 87 13.29 2.52 3.93
N TYR A 88 12.15 2.98 4.45
CA TYR A 88 11.96 3.19 5.89
C TYR A 88 12.19 1.89 6.69
N CYS A 89 11.57 0.78 6.26
CA CYS A 89 11.73 -0.51 6.94
C CYS A 89 13.19 -1.01 6.92
N ILE A 90 13.92 -0.77 5.83
CA ILE A 90 15.34 -1.12 5.73
C ILE A 90 16.20 -0.24 6.64
N ARG A 91 15.89 1.07 6.71
CA ARG A 91 16.58 2.00 7.59
C ARG A 91 16.34 1.67 9.07
N ASN A 92 15.14 1.18 9.40
CA ASN A 92 14.76 0.67 10.72
C ASN A 92 15.24 1.57 11.89
N PRO A 93 14.85 2.85 11.94
CA PRO A 93 15.34 3.79 12.97
C PRO A 93 14.96 3.40 14.41
N LYS A 94 13.91 2.59 14.58
CA LYS A 94 13.43 2.12 15.89
C LYS A 94 14.02 0.78 16.29
N HIS A 95 14.89 0.21 15.45
CA HIS A 95 15.62 -1.03 15.71
C HIS A 95 14.70 -2.23 16.02
N TYR A 96 13.54 -2.31 15.36
CA TYR A 96 12.65 -3.45 15.51
C TYR A 96 13.27 -4.72 14.91
N THR A 97 13.04 -5.86 15.57
CA THR A 97 13.53 -7.16 15.10
C THR A 97 12.83 -7.55 13.79
N GLY A 98 13.59 -8.11 12.85
CA GLY A 98 13.07 -8.65 11.58
C GLY A 98 13.00 -7.64 10.43
N PHE A 99 12.81 -6.35 10.71
CA PHE A 99 12.68 -5.31 9.68
C PHE A 99 13.91 -5.26 8.76
N GLY A 100 13.70 -5.33 7.44
CA GLY A 100 14.78 -5.42 6.49
C GLY A 100 14.34 -5.56 5.02
N PRO A 101 15.28 -5.83 4.09
CA PRO A 101 15.00 -5.94 2.67
C PRO A 101 14.08 -7.11 2.30
N ASP A 102 14.05 -8.15 3.14
CA ASP A 102 13.22 -9.36 3.03
C ASP A 102 12.00 -9.36 3.95
N CYS A 103 11.85 -8.38 4.85
CA CYS A 103 10.69 -8.25 5.73
C CYS A 103 10.37 -6.75 5.92
N TRP A 104 9.49 -6.24 5.06
CA TRP A 104 9.03 -4.85 5.07
C TRP A 104 7.54 -4.79 4.71
N GLY A 105 6.89 -3.68 5.04
CA GLY A 105 5.50 -3.43 4.70
C GLY A 105 4.70 -2.88 5.86
N LEU A 106 4.57 -1.55 5.91
CA LEU A 106 3.77 -0.83 6.89
C LEU A 106 2.46 -0.33 6.25
N THR A 107 1.34 -0.75 6.83
CA THR A 107 -0.01 -0.31 6.44
C THR A 107 -0.95 -0.45 7.63
N ALA A 108 -2.17 0.09 7.51
CA ALA A 108 -3.19 -0.09 8.53
C ALA A 108 -3.61 -1.56 8.64
N SER A 109 -3.65 -2.08 9.86
CA SER A 109 -3.92 -3.49 10.17
C SER A 109 -4.12 -3.69 11.68
N TYR A 110 -4.36 -4.92 12.12
CA TYR A 110 -4.19 -5.28 13.53
C TYR A 110 -2.77 -4.92 14.02
N SER A 111 -2.69 -4.52 15.28
CA SER A 111 -1.46 -4.14 15.97
C SER A 111 -1.40 -4.81 17.33
N VAL A 112 -0.23 -4.82 17.96
CA VAL A 112 -0.01 -5.44 19.28
C VAL A 112 -1.06 -4.96 20.30
N ASN A 113 -1.37 -3.66 20.27
CA ASN A 113 -2.34 -3.03 21.17
C ASN A 113 -3.72 -2.76 20.52
N GLY A 114 -4.13 -3.54 19.52
CA GLY A 114 -5.46 -3.44 18.89
C GLY A 114 -5.37 -3.27 17.38
N TYR A 115 -5.58 -2.05 16.88
CA TYR A 115 -5.54 -1.70 15.46
C TYR A 115 -4.86 -0.35 15.29
N ALA A 116 -4.01 -0.20 14.28
CA ALA A 116 -3.30 1.06 14.03
C ALA A 116 -3.09 1.31 12.55
N ALA A 117 -2.91 2.57 12.18
CA ALA A 117 -2.62 3.00 10.82
C ALA A 117 -1.10 3.07 10.60
N HIS A 118 -0.41 1.92 10.58
CA HIS A 118 1.05 1.89 10.44
C HIS A 118 1.49 2.53 9.12
N ALA A 119 2.51 3.38 9.17
CA ALA A 119 3.01 4.16 8.03
C ALA A 119 4.54 4.34 8.16
N PRO A 120 5.26 4.70 7.08
CA PRO A 120 6.72 4.74 7.07
C PRO A 120 7.30 5.99 7.73
N ASN A 121 7.07 6.14 9.04
CA ASN A 121 7.68 7.13 9.90
C ASN A 121 7.67 6.65 11.36
N GLU A 122 8.51 7.26 12.20
CA GLU A 122 8.76 6.78 13.57
C GLU A 122 7.55 6.86 14.51
N LYS A 123 6.60 7.77 14.22
CA LYS A 123 5.41 7.97 15.02
C LYS A 123 4.39 6.85 14.79
N GLU A 124 4.17 6.48 13.53
CA GLU A 124 3.19 5.46 13.16
C GLU A 124 3.77 4.03 13.06
N ASP A 125 5.09 3.89 13.08
CA ASP A 125 5.75 2.58 13.14
C ASP A 125 5.75 1.97 14.55
N LEU A 126 4.95 0.91 14.72
CA LEU A 126 4.79 0.20 15.99
C LEU A 126 5.48 -1.17 16.00
N GLY A 127 6.42 -1.43 15.08
CA GLY A 127 7.13 -2.71 15.01
C GLY A 127 6.31 -3.84 14.41
N VAL A 128 5.23 -3.50 13.71
CA VAL A 128 4.27 -4.44 13.15
C VAL A 128 4.39 -4.47 11.62
N ILE A 129 4.73 -5.63 11.07
CA ILE A 129 4.71 -5.90 9.63
C ILE A 129 3.35 -6.48 9.25
N SER A 130 2.79 -5.97 8.16
CA SER A 130 1.50 -6.42 7.64
C SER A 130 1.71 -6.97 6.22
N PRO A 131 1.56 -8.29 5.99
CA PRO A 131 1.88 -8.92 4.71
C PRO A 131 1.21 -8.25 3.50
N THR A 132 -0.02 -7.74 3.65
CA THR A 132 -0.74 -7.05 2.56
C THR A 132 -0.01 -5.82 2.01
N ALA A 133 0.79 -5.13 2.82
CA ALA A 133 1.53 -3.95 2.38
C ALA A 133 2.50 -4.31 1.24
N ALA A 134 3.44 -5.21 1.48
CA ALA A 134 4.42 -5.59 0.46
C ALA A 134 3.78 -6.44 -0.65
N LEU A 135 2.98 -7.44 -0.30
CA LEU A 135 2.48 -8.42 -1.27
C LEU A 135 1.50 -7.81 -2.27
N SER A 136 0.64 -6.88 -1.83
CA SER A 136 -0.29 -6.19 -2.72
C SER A 136 0.39 -5.11 -3.57
N SER A 137 1.65 -4.76 -3.27
CA SER A 137 2.48 -3.88 -4.09
C SER A 137 3.36 -4.62 -5.10
N ILE A 138 3.11 -5.92 -5.33
CA ILE A 138 3.81 -6.75 -6.33
C ILE A 138 3.72 -6.17 -7.75
N VAL A 139 2.64 -5.48 -8.08
CA VAL A 139 2.46 -4.80 -9.37
C VAL A 139 3.44 -3.64 -9.59
N TYR A 140 3.93 -3.03 -8.50
CA TYR A 140 4.85 -1.90 -8.55
C TYR A 140 6.30 -2.31 -8.34
N THR A 141 6.53 -3.28 -7.44
CA THR A 141 7.87 -3.73 -7.01
C THR A 141 7.96 -5.26 -6.97
N PRO A 142 7.82 -5.96 -8.12
CA PRO A 142 7.62 -7.40 -8.14
C PRO A 142 8.74 -8.18 -7.46
N GLU A 143 10.00 -7.84 -7.73
CA GLU A 143 11.16 -8.51 -7.15
C GLU A 143 11.20 -8.38 -5.62
N TYR A 144 11.02 -7.16 -5.10
CA TYR A 144 11.04 -6.90 -3.66
C TYR A 144 9.82 -7.49 -2.94
N SER A 145 8.65 -7.49 -3.59
CA SER A 145 7.43 -8.06 -3.03
C SER A 145 7.50 -9.60 -2.99
N LEU A 146 8.07 -10.23 -4.03
CA LEU A 146 8.33 -11.67 -4.07
C LEU A 146 9.43 -12.09 -3.08
N GLN A 147 10.41 -11.21 -2.82
CA GLN A 147 11.40 -11.43 -1.77
C GLN A 147 10.72 -11.54 -0.40
N VAL A 148 9.86 -10.58 -0.07
CA VAL A 148 9.06 -10.61 1.17
C VAL A 148 8.14 -11.83 1.22
N MET A 149 7.40 -12.09 0.15
CA MET A 149 6.49 -13.24 0.09
C MET A 149 7.21 -14.56 0.40
N ARG A 150 8.42 -14.75 -0.14
CA ARG A 150 9.23 -15.96 0.11
C ARG A 150 9.75 -16.03 1.53
N HIS A 151 10.21 -14.91 2.08
CA HIS A 151 10.66 -14.82 3.48
C HIS A 151 9.50 -15.15 4.43
N LEU A 152 8.36 -14.48 4.27
CA LEU A 152 7.16 -14.71 5.09
C LEU A 152 6.66 -16.15 4.97
N TYR A 153 6.67 -16.73 3.77
CA TYR A 153 6.30 -18.14 3.61
C TYR A 153 7.27 -19.08 4.36
N GLY A 154 8.57 -18.77 4.35
CA GLY A 154 9.60 -19.51 5.08
C GLY A 154 9.47 -19.41 6.60
N MET A 155 8.79 -18.39 7.13
CA MET A 155 8.47 -18.29 8.57
C MET A 155 7.43 -19.33 9.03
N GLY A 156 6.71 -19.97 8.10
CA GLY A 156 5.81 -21.09 8.38
C GLY A 156 4.49 -20.70 9.05
N GLU A 157 3.92 -21.64 9.80
CA GLU A 157 2.55 -21.58 10.33
C GLU A 157 2.27 -20.42 11.30
N LYS A 158 3.32 -19.75 11.82
CA LYS A 158 3.15 -18.56 12.67
C LYS A 158 2.63 -17.35 11.88
N VAL A 159 2.89 -17.27 10.58
CA VAL A 159 2.40 -16.16 9.72
C VAL A 159 1.57 -16.62 8.54
N PHE A 160 1.65 -17.90 8.13
CA PHE A 160 0.89 -18.45 7.01
C PHE A 160 -0.11 -19.50 7.49
N GLY A 161 -1.41 -19.19 7.39
CA GLY A 161 -2.49 -20.03 7.88
C GLY A 161 -3.43 -20.55 6.77
N PRO A 162 -4.59 -21.12 7.13
CA PRO A 162 -5.50 -21.78 6.19
C PRO A 162 -6.08 -20.86 5.10
N TYR A 163 -6.13 -19.54 5.33
CA TYR A 163 -6.64 -18.55 4.37
C TYR A 163 -5.53 -17.63 3.83
N GLY A 164 -4.28 -18.10 3.85
CA GLY A 164 -3.10 -17.33 3.45
C GLY A 164 -2.41 -16.68 4.65
N PHE A 165 -1.64 -15.63 4.38
CA PHE A 165 -0.94 -14.88 5.42
C PHE A 165 -1.91 -14.26 6.42
N TYR A 166 -1.59 -14.32 7.70
CA TYR A 166 -2.31 -13.59 8.75
C TYR A 166 -2.11 -12.09 8.61
N ASP A 167 -3.00 -11.33 9.23
CA ASP A 167 -3.15 -9.88 9.05
C ASP A 167 -1.87 -9.07 9.30
N ALA A 168 -1.19 -9.38 10.41
CA ALA A 168 -0.02 -8.66 10.87
C ALA A 168 0.77 -9.49 11.90
N PHE A 169 2.03 -9.12 12.14
CA PHE A 169 2.86 -9.69 13.20
C PHE A 169 3.93 -8.70 13.68
N SER A 170 4.44 -8.92 14.88
CA SER A 170 5.63 -8.24 15.43
C SER A 170 6.59 -9.30 15.94
N GLU A 171 7.80 -9.37 15.36
CA GLU A 171 8.83 -10.27 15.85
C GLU A 171 9.41 -9.80 17.19
N MET A 172 9.51 -8.48 17.38
CA MET A 172 10.01 -7.87 18.61
C MET A 172 9.13 -8.25 19.82
N ASP A 173 7.81 -8.25 19.64
CA ASP A 173 6.85 -8.56 20.69
C ASP A 173 6.48 -10.06 20.74
N ASN A 174 7.08 -10.88 19.87
CA ASN A 174 6.70 -12.28 19.65
C ASN A 174 5.17 -12.44 19.45
N TRP A 175 4.58 -11.54 18.67
CA TRP A 175 3.14 -11.42 18.46
C TRP A 175 2.75 -11.89 17.06
N TYR A 176 2.07 -13.03 17.00
CA TYR A 176 1.69 -13.74 15.77
C TYR A 176 0.20 -14.15 15.81
N PRO A 177 -0.74 -13.20 15.68
CA PRO A 177 -2.17 -13.49 15.78
C PRO A 177 -2.66 -14.33 14.61
N LYS A 178 -3.44 -15.37 14.88
CA LYS A 178 -4.13 -16.17 13.85
C LYS A 178 -5.43 -15.50 13.40
N ARG A 179 -5.34 -14.30 12.83
CA ARG A 179 -6.48 -13.43 12.44
C ARG A 179 -6.32 -12.91 11.02
N TYR A 180 -7.44 -12.52 10.42
CA TYR A 180 -7.53 -12.03 9.05
C TYR A 180 -8.51 -10.85 8.98
N LEU A 181 -8.21 -9.85 8.15
CA LEU A 181 -9.18 -8.85 7.69
C LEU A 181 -9.43 -8.96 6.20
N ALA A 182 -10.69 -8.83 5.78
CA ALA A 182 -11.06 -8.92 4.37
C ALA A 182 -10.37 -7.85 3.51
N ILE A 183 -10.23 -6.64 4.05
CA ILE A 183 -9.58 -5.51 3.37
C ILE A 183 -8.08 -5.71 3.18
N ASP A 184 -7.45 -6.57 3.97
CA ASP A 184 -6.02 -6.87 3.87
C ASP A 184 -5.79 -8.12 3.00
N GLN A 185 -6.66 -9.14 3.09
CA GLN A 185 -6.56 -10.34 2.24
C GLN A 185 -6.92 -10.08 0.78
N GLY A 186 -7.97 -9.29 0.52
CA GLY A 186 -8.49 -9.06 -0.83
C GLY A 186 -7.44 -8.50 -1.80
N PRO A 187 -6.75 -7.40 -1.45
CA PRO A 187 -5.70 -6.82 -2.29
C PRO A 187 -4.56 -7.78 -2.63
N ILE A 188 -4.17 -8.68 -1.72
CA ILE A 188 -3.08 -9.65 -1.97
C ILE A 188 -3.46 -10.51 -3.18
N ALA A 189 -4.63 -11.14 -3.14
CA ALA A 189 -5.09 -12.01 -4.22
C ALA A 189 -5.27 -11.24 -5.54
N VAL A 190 -5.94 -10.08 -5.48
CA VAL A 190 -6.26 -9.29 -6.68
C VAL A 190 -5.00 -8.73 -7.33
N MET A 191 -4.06 -8.18 -6.57
CA MET A 191 -2.84 -7.59 -7.12
C MET A 191 -1.86 -8.65 -7.62
N ILE A 192 -1.81 -9.84 -7.02
CA ILE A 192 -1.08 -10.98 -7.59
C ILE A 192 -1.68 -11.36 -8.95
N GLU A 193 -3.00 -11.43 -9.07
CA GLU A 193 -3.65 -11.76 -10.34
C GLU A 193 -3.42 -10.67 -11.40
N ASN A 194 -3.52 -9.39 -11.02
CA ASN A 194 -3.20 -8.28 -11.92
C ASN A 194 -1.73 -8.29 -12.37
N TYR A 195 -0.79 -8.65 -11.49
CA TYR A 195 0.62 -8.83 -11.85
C TYR A 195 0.80 -9.99 -12.84
N ARG A 196 0.11 -11.13 -12.64
CA ARG A 196 0.28 -12.33 -13.47
C ARG A 196 -0.36 -12.21 -14.84
N SER A 197 -1.57 -11.66 -14.91
CA SER A 197 -2.39 -11.68 -16.13
C SER A 197 -3.07 -10.35 -16.46
N GLY A 198 -3.11 -9.41 -15.51
CA GLY A 198 -3.84 -8.15 -15.63
C GLY A 198 -5.36 -8.33 -15.67
N LEU A 199 -5.90 -9.45 -15.16
CA LEU A 199 -7.32 -9.81 -15.35
C LEU A 199 -8.29 -8.71 -14.89
N LEU A 200 -8.17 -8.23 -13.65
CA LEU A 200 -9.13 -7.28 -13.10
C LEU A 200 -9.00 -5.91 -13.75
N TRP A 201 -7.78 -5.52 -14.10
CA TRP A 201 -7.50 -4.32 -14.88
C TRP A 201 -8.06 -4.32 -16.31
N LYS A 202 -8.24 -5.50 -16.91
CA LYS A 202 -8.86 -5.64 -18.24
C LYS A 202 -10.39 -5.61 -18.17
N LEU A 203 -10.96 -6.00 -17.04
CA LEU A 203 -12.41 -6.13 -16.85
C LEU A 203 -13.07 -4.85 -16.37
N PHE A 204 -12.37 -4.07 -15.53
CA PHE A 204 -12.86 -2.82 -14.96
C PHE A 204 -12.85 -1.68 -15.99
#